data_AF-A0A534AHM1-F1
#
_entry.id   AF-A0A534AHM1-F1
#
_cell.length_a   1.000
_cell.length_b   1.000
_cell.length_c   1.000
_cell.angle_alpha   90.00
_cell.angle_beta   90.00
_cell.angle_gamma   90.00
#
_symmetry.space_group_name_H-M   'P 1'
#
loop_
_entity.id
_entity.type
_entity.pdbx_description
1 polymer ?
#
loop_
_entity_poly.entity_id
_entity_poly.type
_entity_poly.pdbx_seq_one_letter_code
_entity_poly.pdbx_strand_id
1 'polypeptide(L)' 'MSRPDAREEAPPIEVLESPLHGLGVFATARIARGRRIVEYRGERISHAEADRRYDHKEPGDNHT' A
#
# COMPACT_ATOMS: atom_id res chain seq x y z
N MET A 1 31.73 -2.46 -10.29
CA MET A 1 30.77 -1.62 -9.55
C MET A 1 29.56 -2.49 -9.24
N SER A 2 29.35 -2.84 -7.97
CA SER A 2 28.21 -3.69 -7.56
C SER A 2 26.92 -2.88 -7.71
N ARG A 3 25.91 -3.41 -8.40
CA ARG A 3 24.56 -2.81 -8.38
C ARG A 3 24.05 -2.89 -6.94
N PRO A 4 23.42 -1.83 -6.41
CA PRO A 4 22.74 -1.93 -5.12
C PRO A 4 21.74 -3.10 -5.17
N ASP A 5 21.60 -3.82 -4.06
CA ASP A 5 20.56 -4.84 -3.94
C ASP A 5 19.22 -4.17 -4.24
N ALA A 6 18.34 -4.81 -5.01
CA ALA A 6 17.06 -4.24 -5.42
C ALA A 6 16.14 -3.92 -4.22
N ARG A 7 16.55 -4.32 -3.01
CA ARG A 7 15.94 -4.03 -1.71
C ARG A 7 16.29 -2.64 -1.15
N GLU A 8 17.38 -2.01 -1.60
CA GLU A 8 17.82 -0.69 -1.12
C GLU A 8 17.45 0.47 -2.05
N GLU A 9 17.14 0.19 -3.33
CA GLU A 9 16.59 1.20 -4.22
C GLU A 9 15.14 1.51 -3.82
N ALA A 10 14.84 2.80 -3.61
CA ALA A 10 13.47 3.26 -3.41
C ALA A 10 12.58 2.70 -4.55
N PRO A 11 11.40 2.16 -4.24
CA PRO A 11 10.54 1.61 -5.28
C PRO A 11 10.15 2.73 -6.27
N PRO A 12 10.04 2.43 -7.58
CA PRO A 12 9.76 3.42 -8.62
C PRO A 12 8.28 3.79 -8.62
N ILE A 13 7.81 4.28 -7.47
CA ILE A 13 6.44 4.69 -7.22
C ILE A 13 6.41 6.02 -6.45
N GLU A 14 5.37 6.79 -6.68
CA GLU A 14 5.06 8.00 -5.93
C GLU A 14 3.57 8.06 -5.56
N VAL A 15 3.25 8.79 -4.50
CA VAL A 15 1.86 9.02 -4.06
C VAL A 15 1.43 10.38 -4.56
N LEU A 16 0.31 10.43 -5.28
CA LEU A 16 -0.27 11.67 -5.82
C LEU A 16 -1.76 11.74 -5.46
N GLU A 17 -2.34 12.93 -5.56
CA GLU A 17 -3.79 13.10 -5.49
C GLU A 17 -4.46 12.45 -6.70
N SER A 18 -5.50 11.65 -6.43
CA SER A 18 -6.29 10.92 -7.39
C SER A 18 -7.72 11.48 -7.37
N PRO A 19 -8.27 11.86 -8.55
CA PRO A 19 -9.63 12.37 -8.65
C PRO A 19 -10.71 11.31 -8.38
N LEU A 20 -10.33 10.04 -8.23
CA LEU A 20 -11.26 8.96 -7.91
C LEU A 20 -11.53 8.92 -6.40
N HIS A 21 -10.54 8.53 -5.57
CA HIS A 21 -10.72 8.30 -4.13
C HIS A 21 -9.51 8.82 -3.30
N GLY A 22 -9.21 10.11 -3.38
CA GLY A 22 -8.20 10.73 -2.51
C GLY A 22 -6.77 10.54 -3.00
N LEU A 23 -6.02 9.57 -2.48
CA LEU A 23 -4.61 9.35 -2.88
C LEU A 23 -4.48 8.12 -3.78
N GLY A 24 -3.60 8.20 -4.77
CA GLY A 24 -3.22 7.11 -5.66
C GLY A 24 -1.70 6.89 -5.70
N VAL A 25 -1.28 5.68 -6.04
CA VAL A 25 0.13 5.32 -6.21
C VAL A 25 0.44 5.12 -7.69
N PHE A 26 1.41 5.85 -8.21
CA PHE A 26 1.76 5.90 -9.64
C PHE A 26 3.20 5.44 -9.85
N ALA A 27 3.49 4.82 -11.00
CA ALA A 27 4.85 4.39 -11.33
C ALA A 27 5.67 5.56 -11.90
N THR A 28 6.87 5.80 -11.35
CA THR A 28 7.81 6.84 -11.83
C THR A 28 8.79 6.33 -12.88
N ALA A 29 8.84 5.01 -13.07
CA ALA A 29 9.64 4.35 -14.11
C ALA A 29 8.97 3.05 -14.57
N ARG A 30 9.49 2.46 -15.65
CA ARG A 30 9.00 1.17 -16.16
C ARG A 30 9.26 0.05 -15.15
N ILE A 31 8.20 -0.63 -14.74
CA ILE A 31 8.26 -1.79 -13.84
C ILE A 31 8.17 -3.07 -14.67
N ALA A 32 9.22 -3.90 -14.62
CA ALA A 32 9.21 -5.19 -15.30
C ALA A 32 8.24 -6.17 -14.60
N ARG A 33 7.65 -7.08 -15.39
CA ARG A 33 6.84 -8.19 -14.86
C ARG A 33 7.66 -9.00 -13.84
N GLY A 34 7.05 -9.30 -12.69
CA GLY A 34 7.70 -10.06 -11.61
C GLY A 34 8.58 -9.22 -10.69
N ARG A 35 8.76 -7.91 -10.95
CA ARG A 35 9.45 -7.02 -10.00
C ARG A 35 8.58 -6.81 -8.77
N ARG A 36 9.14 -7.04 -7.58
CA ARG A 36 8.52 -6.61 -6.32
C ARG A 36 8.53 -5.08 -6.25
N ILE A 37 7.38 -4.48 -5.96
CA ILE A 37 7.22 -3.03 -5.86
C ILE A 37 7.40 -2.61 -4.40
N VAL A 38 6.43 -2.94 -3.55
CA VAL A 38 6.44 -2.61 -2.12
C VAL A 38 5.73 -3.72 -1.35
N GLU A 39 6.05 -3.87 -0.08
CA GLU A 39 5.31 -4.77 0.82
C GLU A 39 4.19 -4.00 1.51
N TYR A 40 3.01 -4.61 1.63
CA TYR A 40 1.95 -4.05 2.46
C TYR A 40 2.39 -4.12 3.92
N ARG A 41 2.68 -2.95 4.50
CA ARG A 41 3.09 -2.81 5.89
C ARG A 41 1.91 -2.37 6.74
N GLY A 42 1.95 -2.77 8.00
CA GLY A 42 0.94 -2.42 8.99
C GLY A 42 1.20 -3.16 10.28
N GLU A 43 0.50 -2.73 11.33
CA GLU A 43 0.48 -3.47 12.59
C GLU A 43 -0.23 -4.81 12.38
N ARG A 44 0.40 -5.91 12.82
CA ARG A 44 -0.27 -7.22 12.85
C ARG A 44 -1.12 -7.28 14.11
N ILE A 45 -2.43 -7.29 13.93
CA ILE A 45 -3.40 -7.28 15.02
C ILE A 45 -4.13 -8.61 15.13
N SER A 46 -4.68 -8.90 16.31
CA SER A 46 -5.58 -10.04 16.51
C SER A 46 -6.96 -9.74 15.93
N HIS A 47 -7.79 -10.78 15.78
CA HIS A 47 -9.17 -10.59 15.32
C HIS A 47 -9.99 -9.70 16.25
N ALA A 48 -9.90 -9.90 17.57
CA ALA A 48 -10.58 -9.07 18.56
C ALA A 48 -10.18 -7.58 18.48
N GLU A 49 -8.90 -7.30 18.16
CA GLU A 49 -8.44 -5.94 17.95
C GLU A 49 -8.93 -5.36 16.61
N ALA A 50 -9.05 -6.19 15.57
CA ALA A 50 -9.69 -5.78 14.32
C ALA A 50 -11.15 -5.40 14.59
N ASP A 51 -11.94 -6.27 15.21
CA ASP A 51 -13.35 -6.03 15.51
C ASP A 51 -13.56 -4.73 16.30
N ARG A 52 -12.74 -4.49 17.33
CA ARG A 52 -12.75 -3.23 18.09
C ARG A 52 -12.56 -1.99 17.21
N ARG A 53 -11.66 -2.04 16.21
CA ARG A 53 -11.44 -0.93 15.25
C ARG A 53 -12.59 -0.80 14.26
N TYR A 54 -13.24 -1.91 13.90
CA TYR A 54 -14.38 -1.94 12.99
C TYR A 54 -15.67 -1.45 13.64
N ASP A 55 -15.90 -1.70 14.93
CA ASP A 55 -17.05 -1.21 15.70
C ASP A 55 -17.14 0.33 15.78
N HIS A 56 -16.08 1.04 15.37
CA HIS A 56 -16.05 2.50 15.28
C HIS A 56 -16.33 3.03 13.86
N LYS A 57 -16.75 2.17 12.93
CA LYS A 57 -17.14 2.58 11.57
C LYS A 57 -18.62 2.93 11.48
N GLU A 58 -18.92 3.97 10.70
CA GLU A 58 -20.29 4.40 10.42
C GLU A 58 -21.07 3.31 9.64
N PRO A 59 -22.38 3.11 9.91
CA PRO A 59 -23.20 2.01 9.39
C PRO A 59 -23.50 2.03 7.87
N GLY A 60 -22.66 2.67 7.06
CA GLY A 60 -22.78 2.78 5.59
C GLY A 60 -21.52 2.40 4.81
N ASP A 61 -20.50 1.83 5.47
CA ASP A 61 -19.28 1.36 4.79
C ASP A 61 -19.56 0.02 4.08
N ASN A 62 -19.81 0.09 2.77
CA ASN A 62 -20.14 -1.07 1.93
C ASN A 62 -18.90 -1.96 1.71
N HIS A 63 -18.66 -2.86 2.66
CA HIS A 63 -17.74 -3.99 2.47
C HIS A 63 -18.56 -5.29 2.39
N THR A 64 -18.74 -5.81 1.17
CA THR A 64 -19.26 -7.15 0.87
C THR A 64 -18.29 -7.85 -0.06
#